data_AF-A0A1Y1M416-F1
#
_entry.id   AF-A0A1Y1M416-F1
#
_cell.length_a   1.000
_cell.length_b   1.000
_cell.length_c   1.000
_cell.angle_alpha   90.00
_cell.angle_beta   90.00
_cell.angle_gamma   90.00
#
_symmetry.space_group_name_H-M   'P 1'
#
loop_
_entity.id
_entity.type
_entity.pdbx_description
1 polymer ?
#
loop_
_entity_poly.entity_id
_entity_poly.type
_entity_poly.pdbx_seq_one_letter_code
_entity_poly.pdbx_strand_id
1 'polypeptide(L)'
;MAHTARILKGEKTLRLHYANCKAYNADFDGDEMNAHFPQNELARSEGYNIAHVCNQYLVPKDGTPLSGLIQDHVISGVRLSLRGRFFAKHDYQQLVFQAVSFRTDDIVTLPPAILKPTPLWSGKQVLSTVILNVIPRDRQAINLKSVAKISPKAWQNATPRAWRGGGTPFVNDSDMSEAEVVIRGGELLVGVLDKTHYGATPFGLVHCIYELYGGTYATKLLSSFAKLFTSFLQHDGFTLGVHDILILPDADKKRRKVIKRLRKLGNSVMTVALDLSKNAETDDILE
;
A
#
# COMPACT_ATOMS: atom_id res chain seq x y z
N MET A 1 -2.15 20.30 -13.63
CA MET A 1 -2.83 20.35 -12.31
C MET A 1 -2.31 21.54 -11.52
N ALA A 2 -3.14 22.08 -10.63
CA ALA A 2 -2.81 23.20 -9.75
C ALA A 2 -2.53 22.71 -8.32
N HIS A 3 -1.47 23.24 -7.72
CA HIS A 3 -1.03 22.92 -6.35
C HIS A 3 -1.14 24.15 -5.45
N THR A 4 -1.32 23.93 -4.15
CA THR A 4 -1.17 25.01 -3.16
C THR A 4 0.31 25.21 -2.84
N ALA A 5 0.79 26.45 -2.99
CA ALA A 5 2.17 26.79 -2.68
C ALA A 5 2.43 26.70 -1.16
N ARG A 6 3.48 25.98 -0.78
CA ARG A 6 4.04 25.97 0.58
C ARG A 6 5.50 26.37 0.51
N ILE A 7 5.84 27.52 1.09
CA ILE A 7 7.21 28.04 1.05
C ILE A 7 8.07 27.30 2.06
N LEU A 8 9.14 26.66 1.58
CA LEU A 8 10.14 25.98 2.38
C LEU A 8 11.43 26.80 2.34
N LYS A 9 11.88 27.30 3.50
CA LYS A 9 13.08 28.13 3.59
C LYS A 9 14.34 27.26 3.46
N GLY A 10 15.33 27.74 2.72
CA GLY A 10 16.63 27.06 2.57
C GLY A 10 16.68 26.00 1.46
N GLU A 11 15.54 25.68 0.84
CA GLU A 11 15.47 24.75 -0.28
C GLU A 11 15.79 25.46 -1.61
N LYS A 12 16.48 24.75 -2.51
CA LYS A 12 16.84 25.25 -3.85
C LYS A 12 16.08 24.54 -4.99
N THR A 13 15.31 23.52 -4.67
CA THR A 13 14.57 22.69 -5.64
C THR A 13 13.08 22.69 -5.32
N LEU A 14 12.25 22.43 -6.33
CA LEU A 14 10.83 22.16 -6.11
C LEU A 14 10.68 20.85 -5.35
N ARG A 15 9.84 20.85 -4.31
CA ARG A 15 9.50 19.64 -3.55
C ARG A 15 8.06 19.24 -3.83
N LEU A 16 7.88 18.00 -4.29
CA LEU A 16 6.58 17.42 -4.63
C LEU A 16 6.32 16.16 -3.80
N HIS A 17 5.06 15.90 -3.46
CA HIS A 17 4.66 14.70 -2.73
C HIS A 17 4.59 13.46 -3.65
N TYR A 18 5.10 12.32 -3.17
CA TYR A 18 5.18 11.04 -3.92
C TYR A 18 3.86 10.58 -4.54
N ALA A 19 2.74 10.84 -3.86
CA ALA A 19 1.41 10.46 -4.36
C ALA A 19 1.03 11.09 -5.72
N ASN A 20 1.72 12.17 -6.12
CA ASN A 20 1.45 12.88 -7.37
C ASN A 20 2.43 12.51 -8.50
N CYS A 21 3.50 11.77 -8.22
CA CYS A 21 4.56 11.51 -9.20
C CYS A 21 4.05 10.75 -10.43
N LYS A 22 3.18 9.77 -10.23
CA LYS A 22 2.53 9.02 -11.33
C LYS A 22 1.75 9.94 -12.28
N ALA A 23 1.20 11.04 -11.77
CA ALA A 23 0.44 12.01 -12.58
C ALA A 23 1.31 12.74 -13.61
N TYR A 24 2.56 12.98 -13.22
CA TYR A 24 3.55 13.70 -14.01
C TYR A 24 4.51 12.75 -14.72
N ASN A 25 4.37 11.44 -14.52
CA ASN A 25 5.35 10.44 -14.93
C ASN A 25 6.78 10.80 -14.45
N ALA A 26 6.89 11.31 -13.22
CA ALA A 26 8.14 11.74 -12.62
C ALA A 26 8.71 10.66 -11.68
N ASP A 27 10.04 10.53 -11.63
CA ASP A 27 10.73 9.54 -10.79
C ASP A 27 11.86 10.11 -9.90
N PHE A 28 12.08 11.43 -9.95
CA PHE A 28 13.08 12.18 -9.17
C PHE A 28 14.55 11.81 -9.49
N ASP A 29 14.87 11.50 -10.73
CA ASP A 29 16.24 11.25 -11.19
C ASP A 29 16.97 12.50 -11.73
N GLY A 30 16.29 13.65 -11.79
CA GLY A 30 16.81 14.89 -12.37
C GLY A 30 15.78 15.71 -13.15
N ASP A 31 14.53 15.23 -13.22
CA ASP A 31 13.41 15.92 -13.87
C ASP A 31 13.25 17.41 -13.52
N GLU A 32 13.00 18.22 -14.54
CA GLU A 32 12.62 19.63 -14.41
C GLU A 32 11.11 19.80 -14.56
N MET A 33 10.52 20.70 -13.76
CA MET A 33 9.10 21.03 -13.83
C MET A 33 8.89 22.54 -13.89
N ASN A 34 8.05 22.98 -14.84
CA ASN A 34 7.64 24.38 -14.93
C ASN A 34 6.61 24.71 -13.85
N ALA A 35 6.78 25.85 -13.19
CA ALA A 35 5.81 26.42 -12.26
C ALA A 35 5.21 27.70 -12.87
N HIS A 36 3.93 27.65 -13.20
CA HIS A 36 3.19 28.81 -13.69
C HIS A 36 2.40 29.44 -12.53
N PHE A 37 2.52 30.76 -12.35
CA PHE A 37 1.83 31.48 -11.28
C PHE A 37 0.70 32.36 -11.83
N PRO A 38 -0.58 31.99 -11.62
CA PRO A 38 -1.73 32.77 -12.09
C PRO A 38 -1.73 34.20 -11.53
N GLN A 39 -2.01 35.19 -12.38
CA GLN A 39 -1.95 36.63 -12.03
C GLN A 39 -3.31 37.29 -11.77
N ASN A 40 -4.43 36.59 -12.04
CA ASN A 40 -5.78 37.14 -11.83
C ASN A 40 -6.67 36.17 -11.05
N GLU A 41 -7.73 36.69 -10.43
CA GLU A 41 -8.62 35.91 -9.56
C GLU A 41 -9.43 34.84 -10.32
N LEU A 42 -9.76 35.09 -11.59
CA LEU A 42 -10.46 34.10 -12.43
C LEU A 42 -9.59 32.85 -12.61
N ALA A 43 -8.34 33.02 -13.04
CA ALA A 43 -7.39 31.92 -13.20
C ALA A 43 -7.05 31.25 -11.86
N ARG A 44 -6.99 32.01 -10.75
CA ARG A 44 -6.84 31.43 -9.40
C ARG A 44 -8.04 30.54 -9.05
N SER A 45 -9.27 30.98 -9.34
CA SER A 45 -10.49 30.22 -9.11
C SER A 45 -10.51 28.92 -9.92
N GLU A 46 -10.15 28.97 -11.21
CA GLU A 46 -10.02 27.77 -12.05
C GLU A 46 -8.96 26.81 -11.49
N GLY A 47 -7.85 27.35 -10.98
CA GLY A 47 -6.83 26.58 -10.28
C GLY A 47 -7.37 25.82 -9.06
N TYR A 48 -8.16 26.47 -8.21
CA TYR A 48 -8.70 25.84 -6.99
C TYR A 48 -9.86 24.89 -7.25
N ASN A 49 -10.71 25.18 -8.25
CA ASN A 49 -11.99 24.49 -8.42
C ASN A 49 -11.99 23.49 -9.57
N ILE A 50 -11.14 23.65 -10.59
CA ILE A 50 -11.13 22.79 -11.78
C ILE A 50 -9.82 22.00 -11.84
N ALA A 51 -8.69 22.71 -11.93
CA ALA A 51 -7.39 22.10 -12.18
C ALA A 51 -6.72 21.54 -10.91
N HIS A 52 -7.31 21.73 -9.72
CA HIS A 52 -6.73 21.34 -8.45
C HIS A 52 -6.46 19.84 -8.36
N VAL A 53 -5.33 19.45 -7.77
CA VAL A 53 -4.91 18.03 -7.68
C VAL A 53 -5.99 17.13 -7.08
N CYS A 54 -6.72 17.59 -6.06
CA CYS A 54 -7.79 16.79 -5.46
C CYS A 54 -8.91 16.42 -6.45
N ASN A 55 -9.11 17.21 -7.50
CA ASN A 55 -10.14 16.97 -8.51
C ASN A 55 -9.64 16.07 -9.65
N GLN A 56 -8.35 15.75 -9.66
CA GLN A 56 -7.66 15.00 -10.72
C GLN A 56 -7.22 13.62 -10.22
N TYR A 57 -7.95 13.07 -9.25
CA TYR A 57 -7.66 11.76 -8.65
C TYR A 57 -7.86 10.60 -9.62
N LEU A 58 -8.87 10.68 -10.49
CA LEU A 58 -9.19 9.68 -11.49
C LEU A 58 -8.73 10.13 -12.88
N VAL A 59 -8.20 9.20 -13.69
CA VAL A 59 -7.91 9.50 -15.10
C VAL A 59 -9.20 9.57 -15.93
N PRO A 60 -9.36 10.57 -16.82
CA PRO A 60 -10.54 10.67 -17.68
C PRO A 60 -10.72 9.49 -18.65
N LYS A 61 -9.63 8.77 -18.98
CA LYS A 61 -9.64 7.68 -19.97
C LYS A 61 -10.50 6.49 -19.53
N ASP A 62 -10.34 6.06 -18.28
CA ASP A 62 -10.93 4.81 -17.78
C ASP A 62 -11.40 4.91 -16.32
N GLY A 63 -11.34 6.09 -15.72
CA GLY A 63 -11.73 6.31 -14.32
C GLY A 63 -10.81 5.60 -13.33
N THR A 64 -9.62 5.16 -13.72
CA THR A 64 -8.70 4.51 -12.78
C THR A 64 -8.03 5.54 -11.86
N PRO A 65 -7.76 5.20 -10.59
CA PRO A 65 -7.02 6.08 -9.70
C PRO A 65 -5.60 6.35 -10.18
N LEU A 66 -5.20 7.61 -10.06
CA LEU A 66 -3.89 8.08 -10.49
C LEU A 66 -2.99 8.43 -9.29
N SER A 67 -3.54 8.97 -8.20
CA SER A 67 -2.78 9.22 -6.97
C SER A 67 -2.79 8.03 -6.02
N GLY A 68 -1.67 7.78 -5.34
CA GLY A 68 -1.55 6.75 -4.32
C GLY A 68 -0.16 6.66 -3.71
N LEU A 69 -0.04 6.04 -2.54
CA LEU A 69 1.25 5.85 -1.89
C LEU A 69 2.02 4.67 -2.51
N ILE A 70 3.35 4.76 -2.46
CA ILE A 70 4.27 3.84 -3.13
C ILE A 70 5.42 3.44 -2.20
N GLN A 71 6.18 2.41 -2.59
CA GLN A 71 7.45 2.01 -1.97
C GLN A 71 7.37 1.85 -0.44
N ASP A 72 8.09 2.67 0.33
CA ASP A 72 8.23 2.61 1.78
C ASP A 72 6.89 2.72 2.51
N HIS A 73 5.96 3.50 1.98
CA HIS A 73 4.60 3.59 2.52
C HIS A 73 3.85 2.27 2.41
N VAL A 74 4.11 1.48 1.36
CA VAL A 74 3.52 0.14 1.22
C VAL A 74 4.06 -0.79 2.30
N ILE A 75 5.38 -0.79 2.51
CA ILE A 75 6.05 -1.62 3.52
C ILE A 75 5.57 -1.25 4.93
N SER A 76 5.57 0.05 5.23
CA SER A 76 5.16 0.61 6.50
C SER A 76 3.69 0.28 6.82
N GLY A 77 2.77 0.46 5.85
CA GLY A 77 1.36 0.14 6.05
C GLY A 77 1.11 -1.35 6.34
N VAL A 78 1.80 -2.26 5.64
CA VAL A 78 1.73 -3.69 5.94
C VAL A 78 2.27 -3.96 7.34
N ARG A 79 3.50 -3.54 7.66
CA ARG A 79 4.13 -3.79 8.98
C ARG A 79 3.32 -3.20 10.14
N LEU A 80 2.77 -2.01 9.97
CA LEU A 80 1.92 -1.35 10.97
C LEU A 80 0.62 -2.14 11.18
N SER A 81 -0.01 -2.60 10.11
CA SER A 81 -1.29 -3.31 10.20
C SER A 81 -1.16 -4.80 10.55
N LEU A 82 0.04 -5.37 10.65
CA LEU A 82 0.25 -6.76 11.04
C LEU A 82 -0.38 -7.10 12.40
N ARG A 83 -1.01 -8.27 12.47
CA ARG A 83 -1.50 -8.83 13.73
C ARG A 83 -0.34 -9.09 14.69
N GLY A 84 -0.56 -8.79 15.97
CA GLY A 84 0.45 -8.91 17.02
C GLY A 84 1.31 -7.65 17.20
N ARG A 85 1.14 -6.61 16.36
CA ARG A 85 1.78 -5.31 16.57
C ARG A 85 0.94 -4.46 17.53
N PHE A 86 1.52 -4.14 18.67
CA PHE A 86 0.90 -3.35 19.73
C PHE A 86 1.73 -2.13 20.10
N PHE A 87 1.06 -1.08 20.57
CA PHE A 87 1.61 0.21 20.94
C PHE A 87 1.13 0.59 22.33
N ALA A 88 2.02 1.16 23.13
CA ALA A 88 1.64 1.80 24.38
C ALA A 88 0.85 3.09 24.09
N LYS A 89 0.15 3.61 25.11
CA LYS A 89 -0.66 4.83 24.97
C LYS A 89 0.10 5.99 24.33
N HIS A 90 1.36 6.21 24.75
CA HIS A 90 2.18 7.33 24.26
C HIS A 90 2.51 7.18 22.77
N ASP A 91 2.97 6.01 22.33
CA ASP A 91 3.27 5.74 20.91
C ASP A 91 2.02 5.87 20.04
N TYR A 92 0.90 5.32 20.50
CA TYR A 92 -0.39 5.41 19.81
C TYR A 92 -0.79 6.87 19.60
N GLN A 93 -0.76 7.69 20.65
CA GLN A 93 -1.12 9.11 20.58
C GLN A 93 -0.15 9.89 19.68
N GLN A 94 1.16 9.61 19.76
CA GLN A 94 2.18 10.28 18.95
C GLN A 94 1.98 9.99 17.46
N LEU A 95 1.81 8.72 17.09
CA LEU A 95 1.59 8.30 15.70
C LEU A 95 0.30 8.91 15.13
N VAL A 96 -0.79 8.89 15.90
CA VAL A 96 -2.06 9.51 15.50
C VAL A 96 -1.89 11.01 15.31
N PHE A 97 -1.28 11.72 16.27
CA PHE A 97 -1.09 13.16 16.20
C PHE A 97 -0.29 13.59 14.96
N GLN A 98 0.79 12.87 14.63
CA GLN A 98 1.58 13.14 13.43
C GLN A 98 0.78 12.91 12.14
N ALA A 99 -0.04 11.86 12.10
CA ALA A 99 -0.89 11.55 10.95
C ALA A 99 -1.91 12.67 10.69
N VAL A 100 -2.61 13.11 11.74
CA VAL A 100 -3.70 14.10 11.64
C VAL A 100 -3.28 15.50 12.07
N SER A 101 -2.00 15.86 11.89
CA SER A 101 -1.42 17.14 12.31
C SER A 101 -2.05 18.39 11.68
N PHE A 102 -2.98 18.22 10.73
CA PHE A 102 -3.72 19.30 10.09
C PHE A 102 -4.98 19.70 10.90
N ARG A 103 -5.39 18.87 11.86
CA ARG A 103 -6.54 19.15 12.73
C ARG A 103 -6.15 20.16 13.80
N THR A 104 -7.09 21.04 14.09
CA THR A 104 -6.98 22.06 15.15
C THR A 104 -7.96 21.81 16.29
N ASP A 105 -8.89 20.88 16.11
CA ASP A 105 -9.89 20.47 17.08
C ASP A 105 -9.55 19.10 17.68
N ASP A 106 -10.37 18.67 18.65
CA ASP A 106 -10.11 17.45 19.41
C ASP A 106 -9.95 16.22 18.52
N ILE A 107 -8.93 15.41 18.80
CA ILE A 107 -8.68 14.15 18.09
C ILE A 107 -9.46 13.04 18.79
N VAL A 108 -10.34 12.37 18.06
CA VAL A 108 -11.08 11.21 18.56
C VAL A 108 -10.11 10.03 18.68
N THR A 109 -10.11 9.34 19.82
CA THR A 109 -9.26 8.16 20.04
C THR A 109 -10.10 6.93 20.34
N LEU A 110 -9.53 5.75 20.12
CA LEU A 110 -10.18 4.47 20.40
C LEU A 110 -9.77 3.94 21.78
N PRO A 111 -10.59 3.13 22.45
CA PRO A 111 -10.16 2.39 23.64
C PRO A 111 -9.07 1.36 23.29
N PRO A 112 -8.21 0.97 24.23
CA PRO A 112 -7.16 -0.02 23.97
C PRO A 112 -7.74 -1.39 23.67
N ALA A 113 -7.11 -2.13 22.75
CA ALA A 113 -7.47 -3.51 22.44
C ALA A 113 -7.16 -4.49 23.59
N ILE A 114 -6.14 -4.20 24.38
CA ILE A 114 -5.76 -4.97 25.56
C ILE A 114 -5.82 -4.05 26.77
N LEU A 115 -6.56 -4.46 27.81
CA LEU A 115 -6.71 -3.67 29.05
C LEU A 115 -5.72 -4.06 30.14
N LYS A 116 -5.40 -5.35 30.24
CA LYS A 116 -4.50 -5.93 31.26
C LYS A 116 -3.43 -6.81 30.59
N PRO A 117 -2.20 -6.87 31.13
CA PRO A 117 -1.73 -6.18 32.34
C PRO A 117 -1.50 -4.68 32.13
N THR A 118 -1.30 -4.25 30.90
CA THR A 118 -1.11 -2.84 30.52
C THR A 118 -2.01 -2.48 29.34
N PRO A 119 -2.47 -1.22 29.23
CA PRO A 119 -3.30 -0.78 28.13
C PRO A 119 -2.47 -0.69 26.83
N LEU A 120 -2.86 -1.48 25.82
CA LEU A 120 -2.19 -1.53 24.52
C LEU A 120 -3.17 -1.37 23.36
N TRP A 121 -2.72 -0.66 22.33
CA TRP A 121 -3.45 -0.43 21.08
C TRP A 121 -2.83 -1.22 19.95
N SER A 122 -3.64 -1.82 19.08
CA SER A 122 -3.11 -2.49 17.89
C SER A 122 -2.75 -1.47 16.80
N GLY A 123 -1.86 -1.84 15.88
CA GLY A 123 -1.58 -0.99 14.72
C GLY A 123 -2.79 -0.80 13.79
N LYS A 124 -3.71 -1.76 13.76
CA LYS A 124 -5.02 -1.61 13.09
C LYS A 124 -5.87 -0.50 13.76
N GLN A 125 -5.80 -0.34 15.08
CA GLN A 125 -6.49 0.76 15.78
C GLN A 125 -5.86 2.12 15.48
N VAL A 126 -4.54 2.21 15.27
CA VAL A 126 -3.89 3.45 14.80
C VAL A 126 -4.50 3.87 13.46
N LEU A 127 -4.53 2.96 12.48
CA LEU A 127 -5.12 3.22 11.16
C LEU A 127 -6.61 3.59 11.24
N SER A 128 -7.38 2.86 12.05
CA SER A 128 -8.79 3.14 12.30
C SER A 128 -9.01 4.55 12.85
N THR A 129 -8.19 4.94 13.82
CA THR A 129 -8.23 6.27 14.42
C THR A 129 -7.96 7.35 13.38
N VAL A 130 -6.98 7.14 12.50
CA VAL A 130 -6.68 8.10 11.42
C VAL A 130 -7.84 8.20 10.43
N ILE A 131 -8.44 7.07 10.03
CA ILE A 131 -9.61 7.06 9.14
C ILE A 131 -10.77 7.86 9.76
N LEU A 132 -11.10 7.60 11.02
CA LEU A 132 -12.17 8.29 11.74
C LEU A 132 -11.94 9.80 11.88
N ASN A 133 -10.68 10.23 12.04
CA ASN A 133 -10.34 11.65 12.17
C ASN A 133 -10.14 12.36 10.82
N VAL A 134 -10.07 11.63 9.71
CA VAL A 134 -10.03 12.23 8.36
C VAL A 134 -11.43 12.42 7.81
N ILE A 135 -12.31 11.43 8.00
CA ILE A 135 -13.69 11.47 7.51
C ILE A 135 -14.49 12.62 8.18
N PRO A 136 -15.39 13.32 7.45
CA PRO A 136 -16.25 14.34 8.04
C PRO A 136 -17.13 13.79 9.16
N ARG A 137 -17.23 14.51 10.29
CA ARG A 137 -17.97 14.08 11.49
C ARG A 137 -19.49 13.98 11.29
N ASP A 138 -20.02 14.74 10.36
CA ASP A 138 -21.43 14.77 9.98
C ASP A 138 -21.83 13.63 9.02
N ARG A 139 -20.87 12.80 8.61
CA ARG A 139 -21.09 11.70 7.67
C ARG A 139 -20.89 10.34 8.33
N GLN A 140 -21.64 9.36 7.86
CA GLN A 140 -21.49 7.98 8.30
C GLN A 140 -20.12 7.44 7.90
N ALA A 141 -19.44 6.75 8.81
CA ALA A 141 -18.14 6.16 8.55
C ALA A 141 -18.20 5.00 7.55
N ILE A 142 -17.09 4.77 6.85
CA ILE A 142 -16.99 3.81 5.74
C ILE A 142 -17.13 2.35 6.21
N ASN A 143 -17.77 1.54 5.36
CA ASN A 143 -17.72 0.09 5.42
C ASN A 143 -17.06 -0.43 4.15
N LEU A 144 -16.07 -1.32 4.28
CA LEU A 144 -15.35 -1.89 3.15
C LEU A 144 -15.07 -3.37 3.40
N LYS A 145 -15.33 -4.19 2.39
CA LYS A 145 -14.79 -5.56 2.29
C LYS A 145 -13.88 -5.58 1.07
N SER A 146 -12.63 -5.99 1.28
CA SER A 146 -11.59 -6.00 0.27
C SER A 146 -10.65 -7.19 0.51
N VAL A 147 -9.69 -7.37 -0.39
CA VAL A 147 -8.63 -8.38 -0.27
C VAL A 147 -7.27 -7.70 -0.42
N ALA A 148 -6.31 -8.11 0.40
CA ALA A 148 -4.92 -7.73 0.22
C ALA A 148 -4.26 -8.62 -0.85
N LYS A 149 -3.19 -8.10 -1.44
CA LYS A 149 -2.41 -8.80 -2.48
C LYS A 149 -1.61 -9.98 -1.92
N ILE A 150 -1.27 -9.95 -0.64
CA ILE A 150 -0.47 -11.00 0.00
C ILE A 150 -1.40 -12.18 0.33
N SER A 151 -1.19 -13.30 -0.37
CA SER A 151 -2.04 -14.49 -0.23
C SER A 151 -2.03 -15.06 1.20
N PRO A 152 -3.11 -15.73 1.64
CA PRO A 152 -3.17 -16.39 2.96
C PRO A 152 -1.99 -17.33 3.24
N LYS A 153 -1.53 -18.06 2.22
CA LYS A 153 -0.43 -19.04 2.32
C LYS A 153 0.90 -18.41 2.71
N ALA A 154 1.13 -17.14 2.37
CA ALA A 154 2.35 -16.43 2.73
C ALA A 154 2.43 -16.13 4.24
N TRP A 155 1.30 -16.16 4.95
CA TRP A 155 1.21 -15.91 6.39
C TRP A 155 1.24 -17.21 7.23
N GLN A 156 1.10 -18.37 6.59
CA GLN A 156 1.01 -19.66 7.26
C GLN A 156 2.40 -20.29 7.40
N ASN A 157 2.99 -20.13 8.60
CA ASN A 157 4.31 -20.71 8.91
C ASN A 157 4.22 -22.10 9.58
N ALA A 158 3.02 -22.52 9.99
CA ALA A 158 2.78 -23.77 10.68
C ALA A 158 1.40 -24.32 10.34
N THR A 159 1.19 -25.61 10.63
CA THR A 159 -0.12 -26.24 10.47
C THR A 159 -1.16 -25.53 11.36
N PRO A 160 -2.38 -25.27 10.86
CA PRO A 160 -3.45 -24.69 11.66
C PRO A 160 -3.70 -25.53 12.92
N ARG A 161 -3.82 -24.86 14.07
CA ARG A 161 -4.13 -25.54 15.33
C ARG A 161 -5.61 -25.91 15.36
N ALA A 162 -5.91 -27.13 15.81
CA ALA A 162 -7.27 -27.55 16.07
C ALA A 162 -7.92 -26.66 17.15
N TRP A 163 -9.18 -26.32 16.95
CA TRP A 163 -9.94 -25.46 17.87
C TRP A 163 -10.15 -26.21 19.18
N ARG A 164 -9.84 -25.57 20.31
CA ARG A 164 -10.02 -26.17 21.65
C ARG A 164 -11.40 -25.90 22.26
N GLY A 165 -12.19 -25.03 21.64
CA GLY A 165 -13.55 -24.68 22.04
C GLY A 165 -14.44 -24.58 20.80
N GLY A 166 -15.76 -24.69 21.00
CA GLY A 166 -16.74 -24.60 19.93
C GLY A 166 -16.67 -23.28 19.16
N GLY A 167 -17.16 -23.30 17.92
CA GLY A 167 -17.25 -22.12 17.06
C GLY A 167 -17.56 -22.52 15.62
N THR A 168 -17.79 -21.52 14.77
CA THR A 168 -18.05 -21.74 13.34
C THR A 168 -16.72 -22.05 12.64
N PRO A 169 -16.54 -23.25 12.05
CA PRO A 169 -15.34 -23.55 11.29
C PRO A 169 -15.16 -22.54 10.15
N PHE A 170 -13.92 -22.12 9.91
CA PHE A 170 -13.61 -21.34 8.72
C PHE A 170 -13.83 -22.21 7.48
N VAL A 171 -14.54 -21.66 6.50
CA VAL A 171 -14.89 -22.37 5.26
C VAL A 171 -13.81 -22.11 4.21
N ASN A 172 -13.26 -20.89 4.18
CA ASN A 172 -12.22 -20.50 3.25
C ASN A 172 -10.89 -20.25 3.97
N ASP A 173 -9.78 -20.53 3.27
CA ASP A 173 -8.43 -20.22 3.75
C ASP A 173 -8.19 -18.73 4.04
N SER A 174 -9.00 -17.85 3.43
CA SER A 174 -8.93 -16.42 3.61
C SER A 174 -9.64 -15.91 4.87
N ASP A 175 -10.57 -16.69 5.43
CA ASP A 175 -11.44 -16.22 6.52
C ASP A 175 -10.58 -15.82 7.73
N MET A 176 -10.75 -14.58 8.20
CA MET A 176 -9.99 -14.03 9.34
C MET A 176 -8.46 -14.09 9.17
N SER A 177 -7.97 -14.20 7.92
CA SER A 177 -6.55 -14.12 7.58
C SER A 177 -6.11 -12.66 7.43
N GLU A 178 -4.80 -12.43 7.32
CA GLU A 178 -4.30 -11.08 6.98
C GLU A 178 -4.55 -10.70 5.50
N ALA A 179 -5.01 -11.65 4.67
CA ALA A 179 -5.35 -11.40 3.27
C ALA A 179 -6.78 -10.87 3.07
N GLU A 180 -7.69 -11.15 4.01
CA GLU A 180 -9.05 -10.58 4.01
C GLU A 180 -9.01 -9.21 4.68
N VAL A 181 -9.58 -8.18 4.05
CA VAL A 181 -9.63 -6.83 4.64
C VAL A 181 -11.08 -6.43 4.92
N VAL A 182 -11.36 -6.12 6.18
CA VAL A 182 -12.70 -5.72 6.63
C VAL A 182 -12.60 -4.44 7.44
N ILE A 183 -13.25 -3.39 6.94
CA ILE A 183 -13.45 -2.12 7.64
C ILE A 183 -14.94 -1.97 7.93
N ARG A 184 -15.30 -1.71 9.18
CA ARG A 184 -16.69 -1.48 9.60
C ARG A 184 -16.76 -0.22 10.45
N GLY A 185 -17.65 0.70 10.09
CA GLY A 185 -17.80 1.97 10.81
C GLY A 185 -16.49 2.76 10.91
N GLY A 186 -15.62 2.68 9.90
CA GLY A 186 -14.30 3.33 9.91
C GLY A 186 -13.20 2.58 10.67
N GLU A 187 -13.51 1.45 11.33
CA GLU A 187 -12.53 0.64 12.04
C GLU A 187 -12.06 -0.56 11.21
N LEU A 188 -10.74 -0.70 11.08
CA LEU A 188 -10.06 -1.84 10.46
C LEU A 188 -10.05 -3.03 11.42
N LEU A 189 -10.92 -4.00 11.14
CA LEU A 189 -11.12 -5.18 12.00
C LEU A 189 -10.22 -6.35 11.60
N VAL A 190 -10.07 -6.59 10.30
CA VAL A 190 -9.36 -7.75 9.73
C VAL A 190 -8.45 -7.29 8.60
N GLY A 191 -7.29 -7.95 8.46
CA GLY A 191 -6.41 -7.78 7.30
C GLY A 191 -5.29 -6.76 7.45
N VAL A 192 -4.30 -6.89 6.58
CA VAL A 192 -3.30 -5.83 6.37
C VAL A 192 -3.76 -4.86 5.28
N LEU A 193 -3.43 -3.58 5.46
CA LEU A 193 -3.54 -2.62 4.37
C LEU A 193 -2.23 -2.63 3.57
N ASP A 194 -2.37 -2.72 2.25
CA ASP A 194 -1.26 -2.74 1.30
C ASP A 194 -1.54 -1.79 0.12
N LYS A 195 -0.75 -1.93 -0.96
CA LYS A 195 -0.90 -1.13 -2.19
C LYS A 195 -2.33 -1.13 -2.75
N THR A 196 -3.12 -2.17 -2.55
CA THR A 196 -4.49 -2.23 -3.07
C THR A 196 -5.44 -1.24 -2.39
N HIS A 197 -5.11 -0.81 -1.16
CA HIS A 197 -5.98 0.03 -0.35
C HIS A 197 -5.65 1.53 -0.47
N TYR A 198 -4.36 1.88 -0.45
CA TYR A 198 -3.90 3.27 -0.47
C TYR A 198 -2.95 3.59 -1.62
N GLY A 199 -2.72 2.65 -2.53
CA GLY A 199 -2.08 2.92 -3.81
C GLY A 199 -3.07 3.35 -4.88
N ALA A 200 -2.57 3.58 -6.09
CA ALA A 200 -3.37 3.92 -7.27
C ALA A 200 -4.10 2.67 -7.82
N THR A 201 -5.08 2.16 -7.07
CA THR A 201 -5.79 0.91 -7.35
C THR A 201 -7.31 1.13 -7.33
N PRO A 202 -8.06 0.70 -8.37
CA PRO A 202 -9.53 0.78 -8.38
C PRO A 202 -10.15 0.06 -7.19
N PHE A 203 -11.28 0.57 -6.68
CA PHE A 203 -12.03 0.03 -5.54
C PHE A 203 -11.24 -0.15 -4.23
N GLY A 204 -10.03 0.42 -4.12
CA GLY A 204 -9.28 0.49 -2.87
C GLY A 204 -9.91 1.47 -1.87
N LEU A 205 -9.43 1.42 -0.62
CA LEU A 205 -9.90 2.29 0.47
C LEU A 205 -9.91 3.78 0.09
N VAL A 206 -8.82 4.29 -0.50
CA VAL A 206 -8.73 5.71 -0.89
C VAL A 206 -9.73 6.05 -2.00
N HIS A 207 -9.94 5.13 -2.94
CA HIS A 207 -10.92 5.33 -4.01
C HIS A 207 -12.35 5.32 -3.46
N CYS A 208 -12.68 4.41 -2.53
CA CYS A 208 -13.99 4.44 -1.87
C CYS A 208 -14.19 5.72 -1.05
N ILE A 209 -13.14 6.26 -0.42
CA ILE A 209 -13.20 7.55 0.28
C ILE A 209 -13.38 8.72 -0.70
N TYR A 210 -12.75 8.66 -1.88
CA TYR A 210 -12.98 9.61 -2.95
C TYR A 210 -14.46 9.63 -3.37
N GLU A 211 -15.05 8.45 -3.58
CA GLU A 211 -16.46 8.33 -3.99
C GLU A 211 -17.43 8.82 -2.90
N LEU A 212 -17.20 8.44 -1.63
CA LEU A 212 -18.12 8.74 -0.54
C LEU A 212 -18.01 10.18 -0.03
N TYR A 213 -16.81 10.76 -0.02
CA TYR A 213 -16.54 12.04 0.64
C TYR A 213 -15.88 13.08 -0.27
N GLY A 214 -15.44 12.70 -1.47
CA GLY A 214 -14.80 13.59 -2.43
C GLY A 214 -13.27 13.65 -2.33
N GLY A 215 -12.67 14.25 -3.36
CA GLY A 215 -11.22 14.30 -3.54
C GLY A 215 -10.44 14.99 -2.42
N THR A 216 -11.03 15.97 -1.76
CA THR A 216 -10.39 16.65 -0.62
C THR A 216 -10.10 15.68 0.53
N TYR A 217 -11.03 14.77 0.84
CA TYR A 217 -10.86 13.81 1.93
C TYR A 217 -9.98 12.63 1.52
N ALA A 218 -10.03 12.20 0.25
CA ALA A 218 -9.09 11.21 -0.28
C ALA A 218 -7.64 11.70 -0.21
N THR A 219 -7.38 12.94 -0.62
CA THR A 219 -6.04 13.56 -0.54
C THR A 219 -5.60 13.78 0.92
N LYS A 220 -6.51 14.17 1.81
CA LYS A 220 -6.23 14.25 3.26
C LYS A 220 -5.85 12.89 3.82
N LEU A 221 -6.56 11.82 3.43
CA LEU A 221 -6.23 10.46 3.88
C LEU A 221 -4.85 10.04 3.39
N LEU A 222 -4.55 10.21 2.10
CA LEU A 222 -3.24 9.91 1.53
C LEU A 222 -2.13 10.67 2.26
N SER A 223 -2.34 11.96 2.53
CA SER A 223 -1.38 12.80 3.26
C SER A 223 -1.20 12.33 4.72
N SER A 224 -2.29 11.91 5.37
CA SER A 224 -2.26 11.44 6.76
C SER A 224 -1.55 10.10 6.88
N PHE A 225 -1.84 9.17 5.95
CA PHE A 225 -1.14 7.89 5.85
C PHE A 225 0.32 8.07 5.49
N ALA A 226 0.68 8.97 4.56
CA ALA A 226 2.08 9.24 4.25
C ALA A 226 2.86 9.70 5.49
N LYS A 227 2.32 10.64 6.28
CA LYS A 227 2.94 11.10 7.53
C LYS A 227 3.05 9.98 8.57
N LEU A 228 1.97 9.23 8.77
CA LEU A 228 1.94 8.09 9.68
C LEU A 228 3.01 7.07 9.32
N PHE A 229 3.06 6.69 8.05
CA PHE A 229 3.93 5.64 7.56
C PHE A 229 5.39 6.06 7.58
N THR A 230 5.70 7.30 7.21
CA THR A 230 7.05 7.85 7.33
C THR A 230 7.49 7.87 8.80
N SER A 231 6.65 8.34 9.72
CA SER A 231 7.01 8.38 11.13
C SER A 231 7.19 6.99 11.72
N PHE A 232 6.27 6.07 11.44
CA PHE A 232 6.38 4.68 11.89
C PHE A 232 7.69 4.04 11.42
N LEU A 233 8.07 4.27 10.16
CA LEU A 233 9.30 3.74 9.60
C LEU A 233 10.56 4.38 10.20
N GLN A 234 10.50 5.66 10.58
CA GLN A 234 11.59 6.31 11.33
C GLN A 234 11.81 5.68 12.71
N HIS A 235 10.77 5.13 13.32
CA HIS A 235 10.87 4.43 14.61
C HIS A 235 11.28 2.95 14.46
N ASP A 236 10.68 2.21 13.53
CA ASP A 236 10.90 0.76 13.39
C ASP A 236 12.12 0.42 12.51
N GLY A 237 12.42 1.28 11.54
CA GLY A 237 13.39 1.01 10.48
C GLY A 237 12.92 -0.07 9.49
N PHE A 238 13.57 -0.09 8.33
CA PHE A 238 13.44 -1.19 7.37
C PHE A 238 14.73 -1.31 6.56
N THR A 239 15.15 -2.55 6.30
CA THR A 239 16.36 -2.83 5.52
C THR A 239 16.20 -4.17 4.79
N LEU A 240 17.06 -4.39 3.80
CA LEU A 240 17.18 -5.64 3.07
C LEU A 240 18.67 -6.00 2.99
N GLY A 241 19.02 -7.17 3.50
CA GLY A 241 20.38 -7.69 3.49
C GLY A 241 20.61 -8.72 2.39
N VAL A 242 21.87 -9.10 2.19
CA VAL A 242 22.24 -10.16 1.23
C VAL A 242 21.53 -11.47 1.57
N HIS A 243 21.39 -11.78 2.86
CA HIS A 243 20.74 -13.01 3.34
C HIS A 243 19.28 -13.13 2.85
N ASP A 244 18.56 -12.03 2.68
CA ASP A 244 17.16 -12.03 2.21
C ASP A 244 17.02 -12.44 0.73
N ILE A 245 18.13 -12.40 -0.02
CA ILE A 245 18.21 -12.74 -1.45
C ILE A 245 18.79 -14.16 -1.65
N LEU A 246 19.43 -14.72 -0.61
CA LEU A 246 20.05 -16.04 -0.70
C LEU A 246 19.00 -17.14 -0.76
N ILE A 247 19.24 -18.09 -1.66
CA ILE A 247 18.39 -19.27 -1.81
C ILE A 247 18.85 -20.34 -0.83
N LEU A 248 17.89 -21.00 -0.17
CA LEU A 248 18.18 -22.13 0.71
C LEU A 248 18.89 -23.27 -0.07
N PRO A 249 19.89 -23.96 0.52
CA PRO A 249 20.67 -24.98 -0.18
C PRO A 249 19.83 -26.07 -0.86
N ASP A 250 18.75 -26.53 -0.22
CA ASP A 250 17.85 -27.54 -0.79
C ASP A 250 17.07 -27.02 -1.99
N ALA A 251 16.64 -25.77 -1.95
CA ALA A 251 15.98 -25.11 -3.07
C ALA A 251 16.97 -24.87 -4.23
N ASP A 252 18.23 -24.50 -3.94
CA ASP A 252 19.26 -24.36 -4.97
C ASP A 252 19.59 -25.69 -5.64
N LYS A 253 19.66 -26.78 -4.87
CA LYS A 253 19.87 -28.13 -5.43
C LYS A 253 18.74 -28.51 -6.40
N LYS A 254 17.49 -28.21 -6.08
CA LYS A 254 16.34 -28.39 -6.98
C LYS A 254 16.46 -27.51 -8.22
N ARG A 255 16.77 -26.22 -8.05
CA ARG A 255 17.00 -25.26 -9.15
C ARG A 255 18.06 -25.77 -10.13
N ARG A 256 19.22 -26.21 -9.63
CA ARG A 256 20.32 -26.74 -10.45
C ARG A 256 19.92 -27.97 -11.25
N LYS A 257 19.11 -28.88 -10.69
CA LYS A 257 18.60 -30.05 -11.42
C LYS A 257 17.72 -29.63 -12.60
N VAL A 258 16.82 -28.66 -12.40
CA VAL A 258 15.97 -28.13 -13.46
C VAL A 258 16.79 -27.46 -14.56
N ILE A 259 17.75 -26.60 -14.19
CA ILE A 259 18.64 -25.94 -15.17
C ILE A 259 19.43 -26.96 -16.00
N LYS A 260 19.97 -28.01 -15.37
CA LYS A 260 20.68 -29.08 -16.09
C LYS A 260 19.78 -29.81 -17.08
N ARG A 261 18.52 -30.06 -16.73
CA ARG A 261 17.53 -30.68 -17.64
C ARG A 261 17.23 -29.76 -18.82
N LEU A 262 16.98 -28.47 -18.57
CA LEU A 262 16.63 -27.49 -19.61
C LEU A 262 17.76 -27.31 -20.65
N ARG A 263 19.03 -27.31 -20.21
CA ARG A 263 20.17 -27.20 -21.13
C ARG A 263 20.28 -28.35 -22.13
N LYS A 264 19.71 -29.53 -21.82
CA LYS A 264 19.69 -30.69 -22.73
C LYS A 264 18.46 -30.71 -23.64
N LEU A 265 17.47 -29.87 -23.37
CA LEU A 265 16.20 -29.85 -24.10
C LEU A 265 16.31 -29.09 -25.44
N GLY A 266 17.37 -28.28 -25.63
CA GLY A 266 17.57 -27.49 -26.85
C GLY A 266 17.47 -28.32 -28.12
N ASN A 267 18.26 -29.40 -28.21
CA ASN A 267 18.29 -30.27 -29.39
C ASN A 267 16.91 -30.92 -29.65
N SER A 268 16.19 -31.31 -28.59
CA SER A 268 14.84 -31.90 -28.73
C SER A 268 13.76 -30.88 -29.14
N VAL A 269 13.93 -29.61 -28.80
CA VAL A 269 13.01 -28.53 -29.22
C VAL A 269 13.31 -28.15 -30.67
N MET A 270 14.58 -28.10 -31.04
CA MET A 270 15.02 -27.73 -32.38
C MET A 270 14.65 -28.77 -33.43
N THR A 271 14.79 -30.06 -33.11
CA THR A 271 14.32 -31.16 -33.96
C THR A 271 12.81 -31.11 -34.20
N VAL A 272 12.01 -30.79 -33.18
CA VAL A 272 10.56 -30.62 -33.34
C VAL A 272 10.22 -29.35 -34.14
N ALA A 273 10.94 -28.25 -33.96
CA ALA A 273 10.67 -26.99 -34.66
C ALA A 273 11.05 -27.03 -36.15
N LEU A 274 12.08 -27.81 -36.51
CA LEU A 274 12.57 -27.98 -37.88
C LEU A 274 12.03 -29.24 -38.58
N ASP A 275 11.08 -29.95 -37.92
CA ASP A 275 10.49 -31.21 -38.41
C ASP A 275 11.53 -32.29 -38.78
N LEU A 276 12.65 -32.30 -38.04
CA LEU A 276 13.76 -33.23 -38.22
C LEU A 276 13.49 -34.55 -37.46
N SER A 277 14.04 -35.65 -37.96
CA SER A 277 13.91 -36.95 -37.30
C SER A 277 14.47 -36.91 -35.87
N LYS A 278 13.88 -37.65 -34.93
CA LYS A 278 14.28 -37.69 -33.50
C LYS A 278 15.75 -38.09 -33.26
N ASN A 279 16.45 -38.57 -34.28
CA ASN A 279 17.83 -39.02 -34.24
C ASN A 279 18.80 -38.09 -35.00
N ALA A 280 18.36 -36.90 -35.46
CA ALA A 280 19.24 -35.93 -36.10
C ALA A 280 20.40 -35.56 -35.16
N GLU A 281 21.63 -35.72 -35.62
CA GLU A 281 22.82 -35.38 -34.83
C GLU A 281 22.95 -33.86 -34.72
N THR A 282 23.70 -33.39 -33.72
CA THR A 282 23.86 -31.95 -33.45
C THR A 282 24.42 -31.16 -34.63
N ASP A 283 25.12 -31.82 -35.56
CA ASP A 283 25.67 -31.21 -36.77
C ASP A 283 24.60 -31.00 -37.85
N ASP A 284 23.59 -31.89 -37.99
CA ASP A 284 22.44 -31.73 -38.90
C ASP A 284 21.49 -30.58 -38.50
N ILE A 285 21.63 -30.11 -37.25
CA ILE A 285 20.78 -29.09 -36.63
C ILE A 285 21.38 -27.68 -36.79
N LEU A 286 22.69 -27.56 -37.09
CA LEU A 286 23.43 -26.30 -37.16
C LEU A 286 23.73 -25.81 -38.58
N GLU A 287 23.50 -26.64 -39.60
CA GLU A 287 23.45 -26.23 -41.02
C GLU A 287 22.07 -25.68 -41.42
#